data_AF-A0A2S5VTG7-F1
#
_entry.id   AF-A0A2S5VTG7-F1
#
_cell.length_a   1.000
_cell.length_b   1.000
_cell.length_c   1.000
_cell.angle_alpha   90.00
_cell.angle_beta   90.00
_cell.angle_gamma   90.00
#
_symmetry.space_group_name_H-M   'P 1'
#
loop_
_entity.id
_entity.type
_entity.pdbx_description
1 polymer ?
#
loop_
_entity_poly.entity_id
_entity_poly.type
_entity_poly.pdbx_seq_one_letter_code
_entity_poly.pdbx_strand_id
1 'polypeptide(L)'
;MTASPAARPPSTRALDLEAAARASVGLLVPLLVLLAVDRLDLALYASFGAFTGLYGRNERYRLRLASVGAAAGMMLVAIATGVLLSLADAPLALEAVGLAIVLGGASLVSTAMSLVPPHPLFPVFGLVVCAAVPVDAAQARDALVTAVAAILFSAGVCMSGWLLRRWAPDAHAHRFRALPRVPVRDAAVHRDPAAWTAVAANVVGALVAGGIAVALGLGHHYWAVVTLVAVLPVVRGPLSFTRVAHRVLGTLAGSVVAAGILALHLPVAAVIAVAVACQFAAELAVGRHYGLALVFITPLALVMGGLGRTQPVIPLVADRVVDTVVGAAVGVAVILVLRALARRRRPREGPADGRPAAAA
;
A
#
# COMPACT_ATOMS: atom_id res chain seq x y z
N MET A 1 0.33 38.77 -33.63
CA MET A 1 0.70 38.04 -32.40
C MET A 1 0.27 36.60 -32.53
N THR A 2 1.20 35.74 -32.97
CA THR A 2 0.97 34.29 -33.11
C THR A 2 1.00 33.63 -31.73
N ALA A 3 -0.12 33.04 -31.33
CA ALA A 3 -0.23 32.28 -30.08
C ALA A 3 0.77 31.11 -30.10
N SER A 4 1.68 31.10 -29.13
CA SER A 4 2.62 30.00 -28.93
C SER A 4 1.83 28.72 -28.58
N PRO A 5 2.07 27.58 -29.25
CA PRO A 5 1.32 26.36 -28.97
C PRO A 5 1.66 25.87 -27.56
N ALA A 6 0.64 25.70 -26.72
CA ALA A 6 0.77 25.13 -25.39
C ALA A 6 1.53 23.79 -25.48
N ALA A 7 2.75 23.75 -24.93
CA ALA A 7 3.59 22.58 -24.95
C ALA A 7 2.82 21.40 -24.34
N ARG A 8 2.59 20.34 -25.12
CA ARG A 8 1.98 19.10 -24.61
C ARG A 8 2.82 18.61 -23.42
N PRO A 9 2.19 18.24 -22.28
CA PRO A 9 2.95 17.73 -21.16
C PRO A 9 3.76 16.50 -21.59
N PRO A 10 5.04 16.39 -21.18
CA PRO A 10 5.89 15.28 -21.58
C PRO A 10 5.28 13.94 -21.16
N SER A 11 5.37 12.93 -22.03
CA SER A 11 4.75 11.62 -21.78
C SER A 11 5.30 10.96 -20.52
N THR A 12 4.48 10.67 -19.51
CA THR A 12 4.94 10.03 -18.26
C THR A 12 5.23 8.53 -18.41
N ARG A 13 4.91 7.92 -19.56
CA ARG A 13 5.04 6.47 -19.82
C ARG A 13 6.42 5.91 -19.50
N ALA A 14 7.50 6.60 -19.86
CA ALA A 14 8.85 6.12 -19.59
C ALA A 14 9.18 6.11 -18.08
N LEU A 15 8.68 7.11 -17.34
CA LEU A 15 8.82 7.16 -15.88
C LEU A 15 7.96 6.09 -15.19
N ASP A 16 6.80 5.77 -15.76
CA ASP A 16 5.95 4.68 -15.28
C ASP A 16 6.64 3.32 -15.47
N LEU A 17 7.28 3.10 -16.63
CA LEU A 17 8.06 1.90 -16.91
C LEU A 17 9.28 1.79 -16.00
N GLU A 18 10.00 2.89 -15.75
CA GLU A 18 11.12 2.90 -14.80
C GLU A 18 10.66 2.54 -13.38
N ALA A 19 9.53 3.09 -12.93
CA ALA A 19 8.94 2.75 -11.62
C ALA A 19 8.55 1.27 -11.54
N ALA A 20 7.85 0.76 -12.55
CA ALA A 20 7.47 -0.65 -12.64
C ALA A 20 8.68 -1.59 -12.64
N ALA A 21 9.72 -1.26 -13.42
CA ALA A 21 10.95 -2.05 -13.47
C ALA A 21 11.66 -2.06 -12.11
N ARG A 22 11.84 -0.89 -11.46
CA ARG A 22 12.48 -0.81 -10.13
C ARG A 22 11.71 -1.61 -9.07
N ALA A 23 10.39 -1.48 -9.03
CA ALA A 23 9.55 -2.23 -8.11
C ALA A 23 9.64 -3.75 -8.35
N SER A 24 9.71 -4.15 -9.62
CA SER A 24 9.81 -5.56 -10.03
C SER A 24 11.18 -6.16 -9.72
N VAL A 25 12.27 -5.42 -9.95
CA VAL A 25 13.63 -5.83 -9.57
C VAL A 25 13.77 -5.93 -8.06
N GLY A 26 13.21 -4.96 -7.33
CA GLY A 26 13.18 -4.96 -5.87
C GLY A 26 12.49 -6.18 -5.27
N LEU A 27 11.51 -6.75 -5.97
CA LEU A 27 10.83 -7.99 -5.57
C LEU A 27 11.56 -9.24 -6.09
N LEU A 28 11.95 -9.27 -7.37
CA LEU A 28 12.53 -10.42 -8.04
C LEU A 28 13.83 -10.88 -7.38
N VAL A 29 14.77 -9.95 -7.15
CA VAL A 29 16.13 -10.31 -6.72
C VAL A 29 16.13 -10.95 -5.33
N PRO A 30 15.48 -10.37 -4.28
CA PRO A 30 15.39 -11.04 -2.99
C PRO A 30 14.76 -12.44 -3.07
N LEU A 31 13.71 -12.62 -3.90
CA LEU A 31 13.06 -13.92 -4.05
C LEU A 31 13.95 -14.95 -4.76
N LEU A 32 14.72 -14.55 -5.77
CA LEU A 32 15.69 -15.44 -6.42
C LEU A 32 16.82 -15.82 -5.47
N VAL A 33 17.28 -14.89 -4.63
CA VAL A 33 18.29 -15.20 -3.60
C VAL A 33 17.74 -16.22 -2.62
N LEU A 34 16.52 -16.01 -2.09
CA LEU A 34 15.88 -16.96 -1.18
C LEU A 34 15.60 -18.32 -1.83
N LEU A 35 15.23 -18.34 -3.10
CA LEU A 35 15.11 -19.58 -3.88
C LEU A 35 16.45 -20.31 -3.99
N ALA A 36 17.54 -19.58 -4.23
CA ALA A 36 18.87 -20.17 -4.39
C ALA A 36 19.45 -20.72 -3.06
N VAL A 37 19.07 -20.14 -1.92
CA VAL A 37 19.49 -20.62 -0.59
C VAL A 37 18.47 -21.56 0.07
N ASP A 38 17.41 -21.94 -0.65
CA ASP A 38 16.31 -22.79 -0.16
C ASP A 38 15.64 -22.25 1.13
N ARG A 39 15.49 -20.93 1.21
CA ARG A 39 14.87 -20.22 2.35
C ARG A 39 13.60 -19.46 1.95
N LEU A 40 12.75 -20.12 1.16
CA LEU A 40 11.47 -19.56 0.72
C LEU A 40 10.47 -19.37 1.86
N ASP A 41 10.70 -19.98 3.02
CA ASP A 41 10.02 -19.67 4.28
C ASP A 41 10.10 -18.16 4.62
N LEU A 42 11.18 -17.49 4.20
CA LEU A 42 11.39 -16.06 4.45
C LEU A 42 10.86 -15.14 3.33
N ALA A 43 10.26 -15.70 2.27
CA ALA A 43 9.83 -14.95 1.09
C ALA A 43 8.83 -13.83 1.43
N LEU A 44 7.95 -14.07 2.40
CA LEU A 44 6.99 -13.10 2.89
C LEU A 44 7.67 -11.80 3.36
N TYR A 45 8.69 -11.93 4.21
CA TYR A 45 9.40 -10.79 4.81
C TYR A 45 10.20 -10.03 3.76
N ALA A 46 10.84 -10.74 2.82
CA ALA A 46 11.52 -10.12 1.68
C ALA A 46 10.55 -9.32 0.81
N SER A 47 9.34 -9.83 0.58
CA SER A 47 8.34 -9.21 -0.28
C SER A 47 7.79 -7.92 0.32
N PHE A 48 7.48 -7.93 1.61
CA PHE A 48 7.09 -6.70 2.31
C PHE A 48 8.24 -5.69 2.31
N GLY A 49 9.47 -6.13 2.59
CA GLY A 49 10.64 -5.25 2.49
C GLY A 49 10.83 -4.64 1.10
N ALA A 50 10.54 -5.41 0.03
CA ALA A 50 10.60 -4.93 -1.34
C ALA A 50 9.59 -3.79 -1.62
N PHE A 51 8.44 -3.72 -0.93
CA PHE A 51 7.46 -2.65 -1.10
C PHE A 51 7.96 -1.26 -0.72
N THR A 52 9.09 -1.14 0.00
CA THR A 52 9.80 0.14 0.13
C THR A 52 10.11 0.79 -1.23
N GLY A 53 10.33 -0.03 -2.26
CA GLY A 53 10.62 0.42 -3.62
C GLY A 53 9.46 1.06 -4.38
N LEU A 54 8.24 0.97 -3.85
CA LEU A 54 7.04 1.59 -4.41
C LEU A 54 6.95 3.09 -4.12
N TYR A 55 7.77 3.59 -3.20
CA TYR A 55 7.75 4.98 -2.76
C TYR A 55 8.74 5.87 -3.52
N GLY A 56 8.51 7.19 -3.48
CA GLY A 56 9.44 8.18 -4.06
C GLY A 56 9.37 8.31 -5.60
N ARG A 57 8.25 7.87 -6.20
CA ARG A 57 7.99 7.93 -7.65
C ARG A 57 8.13 9.35 -8.19
N ASN A 58 8.96 9.53 -9.23
CA ASN A 58 9.17 10.79 -9.95
C ASN A 58 9.77 11.95 -9.12
N GLU A 59 10.30 11.68 -7.92
CA GLU A 59 10.94 12.67 -7.06
C GLU A 59 12.42 12.82 -7.38
N ARG A 60 12.95 14.04 -7.23
CA ARG A 60 14.40 14.30 -7.28
C ARG A 60 15.11 13.48 -6.20
N TYR A 61 16.29 12.91 -6.50
CA TYR A 61 16.95 11.95 -5.59
C TYR A 61 17.20 12.45 -4.16
N ARG A 62 17.52 13.73 -3.96
CA ARG A 62 17.65 14.32 -2.62
C ARG A 62 16.34 14.27 -1.81
N LEU A 63 15.21 14.52 -2.47
CA LEU A 63 13.89 14.46 -1.85
C LEU A 63 13.42 13.01 -1.71
N ARG A 64 13.66 12.21 -2.75
CA ARG A 64 13.36 10.77 -2.80
C ARG A 64 14.00 10.02 -1.65
N LEU A 65 15.25 10.35 -1.27
CA LEU A 65 15.94 9.69 -0.16
C LEU A 65 15.13 9.79 1.14
N ALA A 66 14.54 10.95 1.43
CA ALA A 66 13.72 11.11 2.62
C ALA A 66 12.35 10.41 2.50
N SER A 67 11.74 10.39 1.32
CA SER A 67 10.46 9.68 1.08
C SER A 67 10.62 8.15 1.16
N VAL A 68 11.68 7.62 0.54
CA VAL A 68 12.05 6.20 0.59
C VAL A 68 12.55 5.83 1.99
N GLY A 69 13.30 6.71 2.67
CA GLY A 69 13.74 6.50 4.04
C GLY A 69 12.56 6.44 5.03
N ALA A 70 11.57 7.32 4.89
CA ALA A 70 10.33 7.26 5.67
C ALA A 70 9.57 5.95 5.41
N ALA A 71 9.45 5.54 4.13
CA ALA A 71 8.84 4.26 3.77
C ALA A 71 9.60 3.05 4.35
N ALA A 72 10.93 3.06 4.28
CA ALA A 72 11.80 2.04 4.86
C ALA A 72 11.58 1.92 6.38
N GLY A 73 11.56 3.05 7.09
CA GLY A 73 11.31 3.09 8.53
C GLY A 73 9.93 2.54 8.89
N MET A 74 8.87 2.97 8.18
CA MET A 74 7.51 2.46 8.42
C MET A 74 7.40 0.95 8.13
N MET A 75 7.99 0.46 7.05
CA MET A 75 7.99 -0.97 6.72
C MET A 75 8.76 -1.78 7.76
N LEU A 76 9.93 -1.30 8.19
CA LEU A 76 10.72 -1.98 9.21
C LEU A 76 9.97 -2.06 10.54
N VAL A 77 9.39 -0.93 11.01
CA VAL A 77 8.59 -0.92 12.24
C VAL A 77 7.41 -1.87 12.11
N ALA A 78 6.68 -1.83 11.00
CA ALA A 78 5.52 -2.70 10.82
C ALA A 78 5.87 -4.20 10.81
N ILE A 79 6.88 -4.59 10.02
CA ILE A 79 7.34 -5.98 9.94
C ILE A 79 7.88 -6.43 11.31
N ALA A 80 8.70 -5.59 11.96
CA ALA A 80 9.25 -5.92 13.26
C ALA A 80 8.18 -6.08 14.33
N THR A 81 7.20 -5.18 14.38
CA THR A 81 6.06 -5.30 15.29
C THR A 81 5.27 -6.58 15.01
N GLY A 82 4.98 -6.91 13.75
CA GLY A 82 4.28 -8.15 13.41
C GLY A 82 5.05 -9.40 13.84
N VAL A 83 6.35 -9.48 13.52
CA VAL A 83 7.21 -10.60 13.92
C VAL A 83 7.31 -10.73 15.45
N LEU A 84 7.44 -9.63 16.18
CA LEU A 84 7.53 -9.64 17.64
C LEU A 84 6.21 -10.04 18.31
N LEU A 85 5.07 -9.61 17.76
CA LEU A 85 3.75 -10.03 18.24
C LEU A 85 3.56 -11.54 18.04
N SER A 86 3.96 -12.05 16.88
CA SER A 86 3.90 -13.49 16.58
C SER A 86 4.81 -14.31 17.50
N LEU A 87 6.06 -13.86 17.70
CA LEU A 87 7.03 -14.51 18.59
C LEU A 87 6.54 -14.55 20.05
N ALA A 88 5.80 -13.54 20.48
CA ALA A 88 5.25 -13.45 21.83
C ALA A 88 3.94 -14.24 22.01
N ASP A 89 3.43 -14.89 20.95
CA ASP A 89 2.09 -15.49 20.91
C ASP A 89 1.03 -14.53 21.46
N ALA A 90 1.10 -13.28 20.97
CA ALA A 90 0.37 -12.18 21.55
C ALA A 90 -1.15 -12.37 21.42
N PRO A 91 -1.94 -12.05 22.46
CA PRO A 91 -3.39 -12.12 22.35
C PRO A 91 -3.90 -11.09 21.32
N LEU A 92 -5.04 -11.39 20.70
CA LEU A 92 -5.67 -10.54 19.67
C LEU A 92 -5.82 -9.06 20.10
N ALA A 93 -6.03 -8.81 21.40
CA ALA A 93 -6.10 -7.45 21.93
C ALA A 93 -4.79 -6.66 21.74
N LEU A 94 -3.64 -7.31 21.93
CA LEU A 94 -2.33 -6.69 21.74
C LEU A 94 -2.01 -6.49 20.25
N GLU A 95 -2.42 -7.42 19.39
CA GLU A 95 -2.35 -7.25 17.94
C GLU A 95 -3.19 -6.05 17.46
N ALA A 96 -4.40 -5.88 18.00
CA ALA A 96 -5.26 -4.75 17.73
C ALA A 96 -4.62 -3.42 18.14
N VAL A 97 -3.93 -3.39 19.29
CA VAL A 97 -3.16 -2.22 19.74
C VAL A 97 -1.98 -1.94 18.81
N GLY A 98 -1.22 -2.97 18.41
CA GLY A 98 -0.12 -2.86 17.45
C GLY A 98 -0.60 -2.31 16.10
N LEU A 99 -1.72 -2.83 15.59
CA LEU A 99 -2.38 -2.35 14.38
C LEU A 99 -2.78 -0.88 14.52
N ALA A 100 -3.41 -0.48 15.62
CA ALA A 100 -3.82 0.91 15.84
C ALA A 100 -2.64 1.88 15.83
N ILE A 101 -1.54 1.51 16.51
CA ILE A 101 -0.31 2.31 16.58
C ILE A 101 0.34 2.44 15.21
N VAL A 102 0.55 1.32 14.50
CA VAL A 102 1.21 1.33 13.18
C VAL A 102 0.34 2.02 12.13
N LEU A 103 -0.96 1.74 12.09
CA LEU A 103 -1.88 2.40 11.16
C LEU A 103 -1.94 3.92 11.40
N GLY A 104 -2.05 4.35 12.66
CA GLY A 104 -2.07 5.77 13.00
C GLY A 104 -0.75 6.47 12.68
N GLY A 105 0.37 5.90 13.13
CA GLY A 105 1.71 6.44 12.87
C GLY A 105 2.02 6.50 11.37
N ALA A 106 1.79 5.41 10.63
CA ALA A 106 2.03 5.37 9.19
C ALA A 106 1.10 6.31 8.41
N SER A 107 -0.14 6.51 8.86
CA SER A 107 -1.05 7.52 8.27
C SER A 107 -0.50 8.94 8.42
N LEU A 108 -0.02 9.29 9.62
CA LEU A 108 0.55 10.60 9.91
C LEU A 108 1.86 10.81 9.13
N VAL A 109 2.77 9.84 9.13
CA VAL A 109 4.03 9.93 8.37
C VAL A 109 3.77 10.02 6.87
N SER A 110 2.86 9.21 6.33
CA SER A 110 2.52 9.23 4.90
C SER A 110 1.95 10.58 4.46
N THR A 111 1.14 11.19 5.33
CA THR A 111 0.58 12.53 5.09
C THR A 111 1.64 13.63 5.26
N ALA A 112 2.40 13.61 6.36
CA ALA A 112 3.44 14.60 6.66
C ALA A 112 4.50 14.66 5.57
N MET A 113 4.85 13.52 5.00
CA MET A 113 5.89 13.40 3.98
C MET A 113 5.34 13.50 2.54
N SER A 114 4.02 13.65 2.36
CA SER A 114 3.34 13.62 1.05
C SER A 114 3.75 12.42 0.21
N LEU A 115 3.77 11.24 0.83
CA LEU A 115 4.22 10.01 0.19
C LEU A 115 3.25 9.59 -0.94
N VAL A 116 3.81 8.97 -1.97
CA VAL A 116 3.03 8.18 -2.93
C VAL A 116 3.57 6.77 -2.93
N PRO A 117 2.70 5.76 -2.71
CA PRO A 117 1.26 5.88 -2.42
C PRO A 117 0.94 6.50 -1.05
N PRO A 118 -0.19 7.24 -0.91
CA PRO A 118 -0.48 8.00 0.32
C PRO A 118 -1.22 7.20 1.40
N HIS A 119 -1.81 6.05 1.05
CA HIS A 119 -2.48 5.17 2.02
C HIS A 119 -1.40 4.30 2.69
N PRO A 120 -1.44 4.12 4.02
CA PRO A 120 -0.47 3.27 4.74
C PRO A 120 -0.76 1.77 4.57
N LEU A 121 -1.15 1.35 3.37
CA LEU A 121 -1.60 0.00 3.08
C LEU A 121 -0.49 -1.03 3.28
N PHE A 122 0.70 -0.77 2.74
CA PHE A 122 1.82 -1.71 2.79
C PHE A 122 2.37 -1.97 4.20
N PRO A 123 2.63 -0.94 5.05
CA PRO A 123 3.06 -1.21 6.42
C PRO A 123 1.96 -1.90 7.22
N VAL A 124 0.69 -1.49 7.09
CA VAL A 124 -0.41 -2.19 7.78
C VAL A 124 -0.49 -3.64 7.35
N PHE A 125 -0.40 -3.91 6.05
CA PHE A 125 -0.44 -5.26 5.51
C PHE A 125 0.76 -6.10 5.99
N GLY A 126 1.96 -5.51 6.02
CA GLY A 126 3.15 -6.15 6.57
C GLY A 126 2.98 -6.55 8.03
N LEU A 127 2.46 -5.66 8.89
CA LEU A 127 2.23 -5.97 10.30
C LEU A 127 1.26 -7.14 10.48
N VAL A 128 0.06 -7.05 9.90
CA VAL A 128 -1.00 -8.02 10.18
C VAL A 128 -0.68 -9.41 9.63
N VAL A 129 0.03 -9.50 8.51
CA VAL A 129 0.42 -10.80 7.96
C VAL A 129 1.62 -11.37 8.71
N CYS A 130 2.59 -10.54 9.10
CA CYS A 130 3.72 -11.03 9.90
C CYS A 130 3.28 -11.48 11.30
N ALA A 131 2.26 -10.84 11.89
CA ALA A 131 1.65 -11.29 13.15
C ALA A 131 0.94 -12.64 12.99
N ALA A 132 0.23 -12.84 11.87
CA ALA A 132 -0.54 -14.05 11.61
C ALA A 132 0.28 -15.29 11.21
N VAL A 133 1.60 -15.17 11.00
CA VAL A 133 2.47 -16.29 10.65
C VAL A 133 3.33 -16.65 11.85
N PRO A 134 3.05 -17.79 12.54
CA PRO A 134 3.81 -18.21 13.71
C PRO A 134 5.31 -18.31 13.42
N VAL A 135 6.14 -17.80 14.33
CA VAL A 135 7.60 -17.85 14.26
C VAL A 135 8.23 -18.23 15.58
N ASP A 136 9.31 -18.99 15.53
CA ASP A 136 10.22 -19.16 16.67
C ASP A 136 11.29 -18.05 16.73
N ALA A 137 12.14 -18.06 17.77
CA ALA A 137 13.16 -17.03 17.95
C ALA A 137 14.22 -16.98 16.84
N ALA A 138 14.56 -18.13 16.25
CA ALA A 138 15.54 -18.21 15.17
C ALA A 138 14.94 -17.69 13.86
N GLN A 139 13.71 -18.11 13.55
CA GLN A 139 12.92 -17.64 12.42
C GLN A 139 12.62 -16.15 12.52
N ALA A 140 12.29 -15.63 13.71
CA ALA A 140 12.08 -14.21 13.93
C ALA A 140 13.34 -13.39 13.59
N ARG A 141 14.52 -13.84 14.03
CA ARG A 141 15.79 -13.20 13.67
C ARG A 141 16.00 -13.23 12.15
N ASP A 142 15.86 -14.40 11.53
CA ASP A 142 16.08 -14.57 10.08
C ASP A 142 15.08 -13.74 9.25
N ALA A 143 13.83 -13.64 9.71
CA ALA A 143 12.78 -12.80 9.14
C ALA A 143 13.15 -11.31 9.18
N LEU A 144 13.62 -10.81 10.32
CA LEU A 144 14.05 -9.42 10.48
C LEU A 144 15.28 -9.09 9.64
N VAL A 145 16.27 -9.98 9.60
CA VAL A 145 17.47 -9.82 8.75
C VAL A 145 17.06 -9.77 7.28
N THR A 146 16.18 -10.67 6.85
CA THR A 146 15.67 -10.71 5.48
C THR A 146 14.87 -9.46 5.12
N ALA A 147 14.00 -8.99 6.02
CA ALA A 147 13.25 -7.76 5.83
C ALA A 147 14.19 -6.56 5.68
N VAL A 148 15.18 -6.41 6.57
CA VAL A 148 16.18 -5.33 6.49
C VAL A 148 16.96 -5.41 5.18
N ALA A 149 17.44 -6.59 4.80
CA ALA A 149 18.18 -6.78 3.55
C ALA A 149 17.33 -6.39 2.32
N ALA A 150 16.07 -6.82 2.26
CA ALA A 150 15.16 -6.48 1.16
C ALA A 150 14.80 -4.99 1.14
N ILE A 151 14.60 -4.35 2.31
CA ILE A 151 14.35 -2.91 2.42
C ILE A 151 15.55 -2.13 1.89
N LEU A 152 16.76 -2.46 2.34
CA LEU A 152 18.00 -1.80 1.92
C LEU A 152 18.27 -2.00 0.43
N PHE A 153 18.08 -3.22 -0.07
CA PHE A 153 18.20 -3.53 -1.48
C PHE A 153 17.21 -2.71 -2.33
N SER A 154 15.93 -2.72 -1.96
CA SER A 154 14.88 -2.00 -2.68
C SER A 154 15.08 -0.48 -2.63
N ALA A 155 15.50 0.07 -1.48
CA ALA A 155 15.91 1.46 -1.35
C ALA A 155 17.11 1.79 -2.25
N GLY A 156 18.10 0.91 -2.32
CA GLY A 156 19.25 1.00 -3.23
C GLY A 156 18.83 1.02 -4.69
N VAL A 157 17.95 0.11 -5.12
CA VAL A 157 17.37 0.08 -6.47
C VAL A 157 16.64 1.39 -6.79
N CYS A 158 15.89 1.95 -5.84
CA CYS A 158 15.23 3.26 -5.99
C CYS A 158 16.19 4.44 -6.18
N MET A 159 17.38 4.34 -5.58
CA MET A 159 18.43 5.35 -5.64
C MET A 159 19.44 5.09 -6.78
N SER A 160 19.45 3.91 -7.40
CA SER A 160 20.40 3.50 -8.44
C SER A 160 20.49 4.49 -9.62
N GLY A 161 19.37 5.07 -10.03
CA GLY A 161 19.33 6.06 -11.12
C GLY A 161 20.07 7.37 -10.79
N TRP A 162 20.36 7.67 -9.51
CA TRP A 162 21.23 8.78 -9.14
C TRP A 162 22.67 8.50 -9.59
N LEU A 163 23.16 7.29 -9.36
CA LEU A 163 24.50 6.87 -9.76
C LEU A 163 24.64 6.88 -11.28
N LEU A 164 23.62 6.35 -11.98
CA LEU A 164 23.56 6.36 -13.44
C LEU A 164 23.57 7.79 -14.01
N ARG A 165 22.84 8.73 -13.41
CA ARG A 165 22.85 10.15 -13.83
C ARG A 165 24.15 10.86 -13.49
N ARG A 166 24.81 10.50 -12.39
CA ARG A 166 26.09 11.08 -11.96
C ARG A 166 27.24 10.67 -12.87
N TRP A 167 27.20 9.44 -13.39
CA TRP A 167 28.26 8.88 -14.23
C TRP A 167 27.96 8.91 -15.72
N ALA A 168 26.75 9.31 -16.12
CA ALA A 168 26.43 9.45 -17.53
C ALA A 168 27.20 10.62 -18.16
N PRO A 169 27.89 10.38 -19.30
CA PRO A 169 28.44 11.46 -20.12
C PRO A 169 27.35 12.47 -20.50
N ASP A 170 27.71 13.75 -20.63
CA ASP A 170 26.79 14.83 -21.00
C ASP A 170 26.03 14.53 -22.31
N ALA A 171 26.67 13.81 -23.24
CA ALA A 171 26.05 13.34 -24.48
C ALA A 171 24.81 12.46 -24.26
N HIS A 172 24.66 11.81 -23.10
CA HIS A 172 23.53 10.96 -22.74
C HIS A 172 22.53 11.64 -21.79
N ALA A 173 22.76 12.90 -21.42
CA ALA A 173 21.86 13.67 -20.55
C ALA A 173 20.41 13.72 -21.08
N HIS A 174 20.25 13.77 -22.42
CA HIS A 174 18.94 13.75 -23.10
C HIS A 174 18.11 12.48 -22.84
N ARG A 175 18.74 11.36 -22.45
CA ARG A 175 18.04 10.10 -22.14
C ARG A 175 17.34 10.15 -20.77
N PHE A 176 17.79 11.02 -19.87
CA PHE A 176 17.23 11.14 -18.53
C PHE A 176 16.09 12.15 -18.49
N ARG A 177 14.88 11.66 -18.20
CA ARG A 177 13.73 12.56 -18.02
C ARG A 177 13.84 13.38 -16.75
N ALA A 178 13.29 14.59 -16.80
CA ALA A 178 13.10 15.42 -15.62
C ALA A 178 12.22 14.69 -14.59
N LEU A 179 12.52 14.92 -13.32
CA LEU A 179 11.79 14.37 -12.17
C LEU A 179 10.92 15.51 -11.60
N PRO A 180 9.65 15.61 -12.01
CA PRO A 180 8.83 16.81 -11.77
C PRO A 180 8.27 16.88 -10.35
N ARG A 181 8.22 15.77 -9.61
CA ARG A 181 7.54 15.73 -8.31
C ARG A 181 8.40 16.37 -7.22
N VAL A 182 7.79 17.29 -6.48
CA VAL A 182 8.34 17.92 -5.28
C VAL A 182 7.31 17.72 -4.17
N PRO A 183 7.52 16.79 -3.22
CA PRO A 183 6.59 16.58 -2.12
C PRO A 183 6.58 17.80 -1.18
N VAL A 184 5.38 18.27 -0.83
CA VAL A 184 5.19 19.32 0.20
C VAL A 184 5.17 18.62 1.56
N ARG A 185 6.18 18.87 2.38
CA ARG A 185 6.29 18.25 3.70
C ARG A 185 5.65 19.14 4.74
N ASP A 186 4.76 18.57 5.53
CA ASP A 186 4.07 19.29 6.60
C ASP A 186 4.13 18.47 7.88
N ALA A 187 5.15 18.73 8.69
CA ALA A 187 5.29 18.10 9.99
C ALA A 187 4.19 18.56 10.96
N ALA A 188 3.55 19.72 10.74
CA ALA A 188 2.49 20.23 11.62
C ALA A 188 1.17 19.45 11.49
N VAL A 189 1.09 18.46 10.59
CA VAL A 189 -0.08 17.57 10.46
C VAL A 189 -0.47 16.88 11.78
N HIS A 190 0.48 16.62 12.69
CA HIS A 190 0.19 16.06 14.01
C HIS A 190 -0.64 16.98 14.91
N ARG A 191 -0.72 18.28 14.58
CA ARG A 191 -1.55 19.27 15.29
C ARG A 191 -2.90 19.48 14.62
N ASP A 192 -3.11 18.95 13.42
CA ASP A 192 -4.35 19.12 12.67
C ASP A 192 -5.44 18.17 13.21
N PRO A 193 -6.55 18.71 13.77
CA PRO A 193 -7.67 17.89 14.20
C PRO A 193 -8.26 17.05 13.07
N ALA A 194 -8.26 17.55 11.82
CA ALA A 194 -8.78 16.79 10.69
C ALA A 194 -7.94 15.55 10.40
N ALA A 195 -6.61 15.62 10.58
CA ALA A 195 -5.73 14.47 10.45
C ALA A 195 -6.07 13.39 11.48
N TRP A 196 -6.24 13.77 12.74
CA TRP A 196 -6.62 12.82 13.79
C TRP A 196 -8.02 12.24 13.59
N THR A 197 -8.97 13.00 13.06
CA THR A 197 -10.29 12.41 12.72
C THR A 197 -10.20 11.35 11.63
N ALA A 198 -9.36 11.56 10.60
CA ALA A 198 -9.15 10.58 9.54
C ALA A 198 -8.39 9.35 10.06
N VAL A 199 -7.38 9.55 10.92
CA VAL A 199 -6.65 8.47 11.60
C VAL A 199 -7.58 7.65 12.47
N ALA A 200 -8.37 8.29 13.34
CA ALA A 200 -9.32 7.62 14.22
C ALA A 200 -10.36 6.84 13.42
N ALA A 201 -10.91 7.41 12.34
CA ALA A 201 -11.85 6.71 11.47
C ALA A 201 -11.23 5.48 10.80
N ASN A 202 -9.97 5.57 10.35
CA ASN A 202 -9.24 4.44 9.78
C ASN A 202 -8.98 3.35 10.83
N VAL A 203 -8.52 3.71 12.02
CA VAL A 203 -8.23 2.77 13.11
C VAL A 203 -9.51 2.08 13.58
N VAL A 204 -10.56 2.84 13.89
CA VAL A 204 -11.85 2.28 14.32
C VAL A 204 -12.42 1.38 13.23
N GLY A 205 -12.41 1.84 11.97
CA GLY A 205 -12.88 1.02 10.85
C GLY A 205 -12.08 -0.27 10.71
N ALA A 206 -10.76 -0.23 10.89
CA ALA A 206 -9.88 -1.39 10.77
C ALA A 206 -10.16 -2.42 11.86
N LEU A 207 -10.31 -1.95 13.09
CA LEU A 207 -10.66 -2.81 14.23
C LEU A 207 -12.05 -3.43 14.06
N VAL A 208 -13.04 -2.65 13.58
CA VAL A 208 -14.39 -3.18 13.31
C VAL A 208 -14.37 -4.20 12.17
N ALA A 209 -13.70 -3.91 11.05
CA ALA A 209 -13.61 -4.82 9.92
C ALA A 209 -12.89 -6.13 10.29
N GLY A 210 -11.76 -6.04 11.00
CA GLY A 210 -11.04 -7.20 11.51
C GLY A 210 -11.87 -7.99 12.53
N GLY A 211 -12.53 -7.31 13.47
CA GLY A 211 -13.38 -7.93 14.48
C GLY A 211 -14.58 -8.67 13.87
N ILE A 212 -15.22 -8.11 12.84
CA ILE A 212 -16.28 -8.80 12.08
C ILE A 212 -15.72 -10.04 11.38
N ALA A 213 -14.56 -9.94 10.72
CA ALA A 213 -13.95 -11.07 10.03
C ALA A 213 -13.55 -12.20 11.01
N VAL A 214 -13.04 -11.85 12.19
CA VAL A 214 -12.76 -12.81 13.28
C VAL A 214 -14.06 -13.46 13.78
N ALA A 215 -15.12 -12.68 13.99
CA ALA A 215 -16.42 -13.22 14.43
C ALA A 215 -17.08 -14.15 13.41
N LEU A 216 -16.79 -13.95 12.11
CA LEU A 216 -17.22 -14.83 11.02
C LEU A 216 -16.35 -16.10 10.90
N GLY A 217 -15.29 -16.23 11.69
CA GLY A 217 -14.38 -17.38 11.66
C GLY A 217 -13.50 -17.44 10.41
N LEU A 218 -13.22 -16.30 9.77
CA LEU A 218 -12.40 -16.25 8.56
C LEU A 218 -10.93 -16.49 8.88
N GLY A 219 -10.28 -17.40 8.15
CA GLY A 219 -8.88 -17.79 8.39
C GLY A 219 -7.89 -16.67 8.10
N HIS A 220 -8.30 -15.67 7.32
CA HIS A 220 -7.43 -14.59 6.85
C HIS A 220 -8.01 -13.19 7.13
N HIS A 221 -8.60 -13.00 8.31
CA HIS A 221 -9.30 -11.78 8.77
C HIS A 221 -8.53 -10.46 8.54
N TYR A 222 -7.21 -10.50 8.42
CA TYR A 222 -6.37 -9.37 8.03
C TYR A 222 -6.72 -8.77 6.66
N TRP A 223 -7.31 -9.54 5.72
CA TRP A 223 -7.72 -9.01 4.42
C TRP A 223 -8.84 -7.99 4.51
N ALA A 224 -9.74 -8.13 5.50
CA ALA A 224 -10.80 -7.16 5.74
C ALA A 224 -10.22 -5.82 6.20
N VAL A 225 -9.23 -5.87 7.11
CA VAL A 225 -8.45 -4.71 7.56
C VAL A 225 -7.78 -4.02 6.37
N VAL A 226 -7.03 -4.78 5.56
CA VAL A 226 -6.29 -4.24 4.40
C VAL A 226 -7.25 -3.64 3.37
N THR A 227 -8.42 -4.24 3.16
CA THR A 227 -9.44 -3.71 2.26
C THR A 227 -10.01 -2.41 2.76
N LEU A 228 -10.35 -2.31 4.04
CA LEU A 228 -10.84 -1.07 4.62
C LEU A 228 -9.81 0.06 4.50
N VAL A 229 -8.56 -0.18 4.86
CA VAL A 229 -7.48 0.82 4.74
C VAL A 229 -7.25 1.24 3.29
N ALA A 230 -7.50 0.35 2.32
CA ALA A 230 -7.37 0.65 0.90
C ALA A 230 -8.47 1.55 0.33
N VAL A 231 -9.65 1.55 0.94
CA VAL A 231 -10.83 2.30 0.45
C VAL A 231 -11.10 3.57 1.22
N LEU A 232 -10.70 3.62 2.49
CA LEU A 232 -10.85 4.83 3.29
C LEU A 232 -9.96 5.95 2.77
N PRO A 233 -10.43 7.20 2.86
CA PRO A 233 -9.67 8.33 2.38
C PRO A 233 -8.46 8.58 3.26
N VAL A 234 -7.38 9.01 2.61
CA VAL A 234 -6.25 9.65 3.28
C VAL A 234 -6.68 10.95 3.94
N VAL A 235 -5.87 11.47 4.85
CA VAL A 235 -6.09 12.76 5.51
C VAL A 235 -6.44 13.85 4.47
N ARG A 236 -7.58 14.52 4.65
CA ARG A 236 -8.13 15.55 3.73
C ARG A 236 -8.47 15.06 2.30
N GLY A 237 -8.51 13.75 2.07
CA GLY A 237 -8.89 13.16 0.79
C GLY A 237 -10.40 13.18 0.54
N PRO A 238 -10.84 13.11 -0.73
CA PRO A 238 -12.26 13.05 -1.06
C PRO A 238 -12.87 11.72 -0.60
N LEU A 239 -14.07 11.81 -0.02
CA LEU A 239 -14.89 10.65 0.34
C LEU A 239 -15.46 10.01 -0.95
N SER A 240 -14.78 9.01 -1.51
CA SER A 240 -15.08 8.44 -2.83
C SER A 240 -15.64 7.01 -2.77
N PHE A 241 -16.83 6.81 -3.36
CA PHE A 241 -17.39 5.47 -3.58
C PHE A 241 -16.76 4.76 -4.77
N THR A 242 -16.23 5.50 -5.74
CA THR A 242 -15.55 4.93 -6.92
C THR A 242 -14.36 4.08 -6.51
N ARG A 243 -13.59 4.51 -5.50
CA ARG A 243 -12.47 3.72 -4.96
C ARG A 243 -12.93 2.42 -4.31
N VAL A 244 -14.07 2.44 -3.61
CA VAL A 244 -14.71 1.23 -3.05
C VAL A 244 -15.12 0.28 -4.17
N ALA A 245 -15.83 0.78 -5.20
CA ALA A 245 -16.27 -0.04 -6.33
C ALA A 245 -15.07 -0.65 -7.09
N HIS A 246 -14.04 0.15 -7.37
CA HIS A 246 -12.80 -0.35 -7.95
C HIS A 246 -12.13 -1.41 -7.07
N ARG A 247 -12.16 -1.22 -5.74
CA ARG A 247 -11.62 -2.20 -4.80
C ARG A 247 -12.35 -3.53 -4.87
N VAL A 248 -13.68 -3.51 -4.80
CA VAL A 248 -14.51 -4.72 -4.86
C VAL A 248 -14.36 -5.39 -6.23
N LEU A 249 -14.69 -4.71 -7.33
CA LEU A 249 -14.68 -5.30 -8.67
C LEU A 249 -13.29 -5.78 -9.09
N GLY A 250 -12.25 -4.98 -8.82
CA GLY A 250 -10.89 -5.34 -9.16
C GLY A 250 -10.36 -6.53 -8.35
N THR A 251 -10.73 -6.62 -7.07
CA THR A 251 -10.33 -7.76 -6.22
C THR A 251 -11.10 -9.01 -6.58
N LEU A 252 -12.40 -8.93 -6.89
CA LEU A 252 -13.18 -10.08 -7.37
C LEU A 252 -12.60 -10.65 -8.67
N ALA A 253 -12.34 -9.80 -9.65
CA ALA A 253 -11.72 -10.21 -10.91
C ALA A 253 -10.30 -10.77 -10.68
N GLY A 254 -9.49 -10.10 -9.84
CA GLY A 254 -8.16 -10.58 -9.47
C GLY A 254 -8.17 -11.90 -8.70
N SER A 255 -9.17 -12.16 -7.86
CA SER A 255 -9.35 -13.42 -7.14
C SER A 255 -9.65 -14.58 -8.10
N VAL A 256 -10.42 -14.34 -9.17
CA VAL A 256 -10.64 -15.35 -10.23
C VAL A 256 -9.33 -15.66 -10.96
N VAL A 257 -8.55 -14.63 -11.32
CA VAL A 257 -7.23 -14.81 -11.92
C VAL A 257 -6.29 -15.59 -10.98
N ALA A 258 -6.29 -15.25 -9.70
CA ALA A 258 -5.49 -15.93 -8.68
C ALA A 258 -5.88 -17.40 -8.52
N ALA A 259 -7.19 -17.70 -8.49
CA ALA A 259 -7.68 -19.07 -8.42
C ALA A 259 -7.19 -19.90 -9.62
N GLY A 260 -7.24 -19.32 -10.83
CA GLY A 260 -6.69 -19.94 -12.04
C GLY A 260 -5.19 -20.23 -11.93
N ILE A 261 -4.39 -19.24 -11.51
CA ILE A 261 -2.94 -19.40 -11.33
C ILE A 261 -2.61 -20.49 -10.29
N LEU A 262 -3.30 -20.46 -9.14
CA LEU A 262 -3.08 -21.41 -8.06
C LEU A 262 -3.51 -22.83 -8.43
N ALA A 263 -4.57 -22.98 -9.24
CA ALA A 263 -5.03 -24.29 -9.75
C ALA A 263 -4.04 -24.97 -10.71
N LEU A 264 -3.13 -24.21 -11.33
CA LEU A 264 -2.12 -24.75 -12.23
C LEU A 264 -0.95 -25.45 -11.51
N HIS A 265 -0.85 -25.34 -10.17
CA HIS A 265 0.21 -25.95 -9.37
C HIS A 265 1.62 -25.70 -9.95
N LEU A 266 1.87 -24.45 -10.36
CA LEU A 266 3.11 -24.06 -11.02
C LEU A 266 4.34 -24.33 -10.13
N PRO A 267 5.50 -24.68 -10.72
CA PRO A 267 6.74 -24.74 -9.97
C PRO A 267 7.09 -23.36 -9.40
N VAL A 268 7.80 -23.34 -8.28
CA VAL A 268 8.10 -22.10 -7.52
C VAL A 268 8.69 -21.00 -8.40
N ALA A 269 9.65 -21.34 -9.27
CA ALA A 269 10.26 -20.36 -10.18
C ALA A 269 9.23 -19.69 -11.10
N ALA A 270 8.23 -20.43 -11.58
CA ALA A 270 7.15 -19.88 -12.38
C ALA A 270 6.18 -19.02 -11.54
N VAL A 271 5.94 -19.38 -10.27
CA VAL A 271 5.16 -18.55 -9.34
C VAL A 271 5.86 -17.20 -9.09
N ILE A 272 7.18 -17.20 -8.89
CA ILE A 272 7.98 -15.96 -8.75
C ILE A 272 7.88 -15.13 -10.04
N ALA A 273 8.01 -15.75 -11.21
CA ALA A 273 7.88 -15.04 -12.49
C ALA A 273 6.49 -14.40 -12.64
N VAL A 274 5.42 -15.11 -12.28
CA VAL A 274 4.04 -14.58 -12.28
C VAL A 274 3.88 -13.44 -11.29
N ALA A 275 4.41 -13.57 -10.07
CA ALA A 275 4.37 -12.51 -9.07
C ALA A 275 5.06 -11.23 -9.59
N VAL A 276 6.24 -11.36 -10.17
CA VAL A 276 7.00 -10.23 -10.73
C VAL A 276 6.28 -9.60 -11.93
N ALA A 277 5.67 -10.41 -12.80
CA ALA A 277 4.85 -9.91 -13.90
C ALA A 277 3.61 -9.14 -13.40
N CYS A 278 2.92 -9.67 -12.39
CA CYS A 278 1.79 -9.00 -11.73
C CYS A 278 2.22 -7.69 -11.05
N GLN A 279 3.36 -7.67 -10.37
CA GLN A 279 3.93 -6.47 -9.76
C GLN A 279 4.22 -5.39 -10.81
N PHE A 280 4.85 -5.77 -11.92
CA PHE A 280 5.13 -4.86 -13.02
C PHE A 280 3.83 -4.28 -13.62
N ALA A 281 2.85 -5.15 -13.91
CA ALA A 281 1.56 -4.76 -14.46
C ALA A 281 0.76 -3.87 -13.50
N ALA A 282 0.75 -4.19 -12.21
CA ALA A 282 0.13 -3.39 -11.17
C ALA A 282 0.69 -1.96 -11.13
N GLU A 283 2.01 -1.81 -11.18
CA GLU A 283 2.67 -0.50 -11.10
C GLU A 283 2.42 0.38 -12.35
N LEU A 284 2.23 -0.24 -13.51
CA LEU A 284 1.79 0.44 -14.74
C LEU A 284 0.31 0.82 -14.72
N ALA A 285 -0.52 -0.02 -14.10
CA ALA A 285 -1.96 0.18 -14.03
C ALA A 285 -2.38 1.17 -12.94
N VAL A 286 -1.67 1.25 -11.80
CA VAL A 286 -2.08 2.04 -10.63
C VAL A 286 -2.20 3.54 -10.94
N GLY A 287 -1.36 4.05 -11.84
CA GLY A 287 -1.40 5.44 -12.30
C GLY A 287 -2.52 5.74 -13.30
N ARG A 288 -3.17 4.71 -13.87
CA ARG A 288 -4.21 4.82 -14.91
C ARG A 288 -5.60 4.44 -14.40
N HIS A 289 -5.72 3.25 -13.81
CA HIS A 289 -7.00 2.72 -13.35
C HIS A 289 -6.79 1.81 -12.14
N TYR A 290 -7.25 2.26 -10.96
CA TYR A 290 -7.04 1.53 -9.70
C TYR A 290 -7.66 0.14 -9.71
N GLY A 291 -8.88 -0.02 -10.27
CA GLY A 291 -9.53 -1.33 -10.38
C GLY A 291 -8.74 -2.31 -11.24
N LEU A 292 -8.07 -1.84 -12.30
CA LEU A 292 -7.24 -2.68 -13.16
C LEU A 292 -5.96 -3.10 -12.43
N ALA A 293 -5.36 -2.18 -11.66
CA ALA A 293 -4.22 -2.52 -10.82
C ALA A 293 -4.55 -3.65 -9.84
N LEU A 294 -5.77 -3.67 -9.29
CA LEU A 294 -6.20 -4.72 -8.37
C LEU A 294 -6.37 -6.10 -9.00
N VAL A 295 -6.65 -6.17 -10.30
CA VAL A 295 -6.66 -7.44 -11.05
C VAL A 295 -5.28 -8.10 -11.01
N PHE A 296 -4.20 -7.32 -10.88
CA PHE A 296 -2.83 -7.82 -10.75
C PHE A 296 -2.32 -7.86 -9.31
N ILE A 297 -2.70 -6.90 -8.46
CA ILE A 297 -2.29 -6.87 -7.05
C ILE A 297 -2.88 -8.05 -6.28
N THR A 298 -4.11 -8.45 -6.57
CA THR A 298 -4.77 -9.56 -5.86
C THR A 298 -4.08 -10.90 -6.10
N PRO A 299 -3.84 -11.35 -7.35
CA PRO A 299 -3.09 -12.59 -7.57
C PRO A 299 -1.66 -12.49 -7.05
N LEU A 300 -0.98 -11.34 -7.20
CA LEU A 300 0.31 -11.12 -6.54
C LEU A 300 0.24 -11.37 -5.03
N ALA A 301 -0.75 -10.80 -4.34
CA ALA A 301 -0.83 -10.93 -2.89
C ALA A 301 -1.17 -12.38 -2.46
N LEU A 302 -2.02 -13.09 -3.21
CA LEU A 302 -2.40 -14.48 -2.89
C LEU A 302 -1.28 -15.48 -3.20
N VAL A 303 -0.60 -15.37 -4.35
CA VAL A 303 0.49 -16.29 -4.68
C VAL A 303 1.70 -16.09 -3.76
N MET A 304 1.97 -14.84 -3.34
CA MET A 304 3.06 -14.55 -2.40
C MET A 304 2.76 -15.05 -0.97
N GLY A 305 1.49 -15.07 -0.55
CA GLY A 305 1.10 -15.62 0.76
C GLY A 305 1.30 -17.14 0.88
N GLY A 306 1.30 -17.85 -0.25
CA GLY A 306 1.51 -19.30 -0.36
C GLY A 306 2.92 -19.72 -0.77
N LEU A 307 3.86 -18.79 -1.00
CA LEU A 307 5.25 -19.18 -1.28
C LEU A 307 5.84 -19.91 -0.07
N GLY A 308 6.35 -21.12 -0.29
CA GLY A 308 6.90 -21.97 0.76
C GLY A 308 5.86 -22.73 1.60
N ARG A 309 4.54 -22.60 1.32
CA ARG A 309 3.49 -23.31 2.07
C ARG A 309 2.34 -23.77 1.16
N THR A 310 1.97 -25.04 1.26
CA THR A 310 0.76 -25.55 0.59
C THR A 310 -0.49 -25.11 1.35
N GLN A 311 -1.40 -24.40 0.67
CA GLN A 311 -2.68 -24.00 1.24
C GLN A 311 -3.81 -24.37 0.29
N PRO A 312 -4.98 -24.76 0.82
CA PRO A 312 -6.13 -25.08 -0.02
C PRO A 312 -6.61 -23.81 -0.75
N VAL A 313 -6.65 -23.89 -2.08
CA VAL A 313 -6.92 -22.75 -2.97
C VAL A 313 -8.31 -22.17 -2.74
N ILE A 314 -9.33 -23.03 -2.64
CA ILE A 314 -10.74 -22.59 -2.56
C ILE A 314 -11.02 -21.80 -1.28
N PRO A 315 -10.67 -22.28 -0.06
CA PRO A 315 -10.82 -21.48 1.16
C PRO A 315 -10.07 -20.15 1.11
N LEU A 316 -8.82 -20.13 0.61
CA LEU A 316 -8.02 -18.90 0.50
C LEU A 316 -8.70 -17.84 -0.38
N VAL A 317 -9.22 -18.26 -1.53
CA VAL A 317 -9.91 -17.36 -2.47
C VAL A 317 -11.27 -16.93 -1.92
N ALA A 318 -12.01 -17.85 -1.28
CA ALA A 318 -13.29 -17.55 -0.65
C ALA A 318 -13.14 -16.50 0.47
N ASP A 319 -12.19 -16.72 1.39
CA ASP A 319 -11.83 -15.76 2.44
C ASP A 319 -11.51 -14.41 1.82
N ARG A 320 -10.67 -14.39 0.77
CA ARG A 320 -10.30 -13.14 0.10
C ARG A 320 -11.51 -12.37 -0.44
N VAL A 321 -12.49 -13.06 -1.00
CA VAL A 321 -13.73 -12.46 -1.51
C VAL A 321 -14.58 -11.93 -0.37
N VAL A 322 -14.85 -12.74 0.66
CA VAL A 322 -15.68 -12.36 1.81
C VAL A 322 -15.06 -11.20 2.57
N ASP A 323 -13.78 -11.26 2.88
CA ASP A 323 -13.04 -10.19 3.57
C ASP A 323 -13.06 -8.87 2.79
N THR A 324 -13.02 -8.96 1.45
CA THR A 324 -13.12 -7.76 0.62
C THR A 324 -14.51 -7.12 0.74
N VAL A 325 -15.57 -7.93 0.76
CA VAL A 325 -16.94 -7.44 0.94
C VAL A 325 -17.12 -6.83 2.34
N VAL A 326 -16.62 -7.50 3.39
CA VAL A 326 -16.67 -7.01 4.77
C VAL A 326 -15.93 -5.68 4.89
N GLY A 327 -14.67 -5.61 4.46
CA GLY A 327 -13.87 -4.39 4.53
C GLY A 327 -14.47 -3.24 3.72
N ALA A 328 -15.06 -3.52 2.55
CA ALA A 328 -15.74 -2.54 1.73
C ALA A 328 -17.04 -2.02 2.38
N ALA A 329 -17.85 -2.91 2.96
CA ALA A 329 -19.09 -2.54 3.65
C ALA A 329 -18.82 -1.63 4.86
N VAL A 330 -17.83 -1.99 5.69
CA VAL A 330 -17.40 -1.15 6.83
C VAL A 330 -16.84 0.17 6.31
N GLY A 331 -16.06 0.18 5.22
CA GLY A 331 -15.55 1.40 4.61
C GLY A 331 -16.65 2.34 4.13
N VAL A 332 -17.71 1.82 3.51
CA VAL A 332 -18.90 2.59 3.11
C VAL A 332 -19.60 3.17 4.34
N ALA A 333 -19.80 2.38 5.40
CA ALA A 333 -20.43 2.86 6.64
C ALA A 333 -19.63 4.01 7.26
N VAL A 334 -18.30 3.88 7.39
CA VAL A 334 -17.42 4.93 7.90
C VAL A 334 -17.51 6.20 7.03
N ILE A 335 -17.50 6.06 5.70
CA ILE A 335 -17.65 7.21 4.79
C ILE A 335 -18.99 7.93 5.01
N LEU A 336 -20.09 7.18 5.17
CA LEU A 336 -21.42 7.76 5.41
C LEU A 336 -21.48 8.50 6.76
N VAL A 337 -20.90 7.93 7.81
CA VAL A 337 -20.79 8.57 9.14
C VAL A 337 -19.99 9.88 9.03
N LEU A 338 -18.83 9.87 8.38
CA LEU A 338 -18.02 11.08 8.19
C LEU A 338 -18.78 12.16 7.41
N ARG A 339 -19.55 11.79 6.37
CA ARG A 339 -20.41 12.73 5.63
C ARG A 339 -21.49 13.32 6.52
N ALA A 340 -22.16 12.51 7.33
CA ALA A 340 -23.21 12.96 8.24
C ALA A 340 -22.67 13.93 9.29
N LEU A 341 -21.51 13.63 9.88
CA LEU A 341 -20.83 14.51 10.84
C LEU A 341 -20.40 15.83 10.21
N ALA A 342 -19.85 15.81 8.99
CA ALA A 342 -19.48 17.01 8.26
C ALA A 342 -20.69 17.90 7.93
N ARG A 343 -21.84 17.31 7.57
CA ARG A 343 -23.09 18.05 7.35
C ARG A 343 -23.61 18.72 8.61
N ARG A 344 -23.54 18.06 9.76
CA ARG A 344 -23.96 18.62 11.06
C ARG A 344 -23.10 19.80 11.53
N ARG A 345 -21.84 19.85 11.11
CA ARG A 345 -20.90 20.94 11.47
C ARG A 345 -21.02 22.18 10.59
N ARG A 346 -21.73 22.12 9.45
CA ARG A 346 -22.04 23.33 8.69
C ARG A 346 -23.07 24.13 9.49
N PRO A 347 -22.77 25.38 9.90
CA PRO A 347 -23.79 26.24 10.49
C PRO A 347 -24.97 26.29 9.52
N ARG A 348 -26.20 26.23 10.04
CA ARG A 348 -27.36 26.65 9.27
C ARG A 348 -27.13 28.11 8.94
N GLU A 349 -26.68 28.43 7.73
CA GLU A 349 -26.90 29.76 7.19
C GLU A 349 -28.42 29.96 7.25
N GLY A 350 -28.85 30.82 8.18
CA GLY A 350 -30.25 31.24 8.25
C GLY A 350 -30.65 31.84 6.91
N PRO A 351 -31.96 31.84 6.58
CA PRO A 351 -32.41 32.45 5.34
C PRO A 351 -31.85 33.86 5.28
N ALA A 352 -31.16 34.19 4.18
CA ALA A 352 -30.67 35.53 3.93
C ALA A 352 -31.85 36.48 4.09
N ASP A 353 -31.82 37.30 5.14
CA ASP A 353 -32.82 38.34 5.37
C ASP A 353 -32.84 39.20 4.10
N GLY A 354 -33.93 39.05 3.35
CA GLY A 354 -34.24 39.89 2.21
C GLY A 354 -34.49 41.30 2.71
N ARG A 355 -33.44 42.11 2.82
CA ARG A 355 -33.60 43.56 2.85
C ARG A 355 -33.72 44.05 1.41
N PRO A 356 -34.86 44.62 0.99
CA PRO A 356 -34.92 45.33 -0.28
C PRO A 356 -33.97 46.53 -0.18
N ALA A 357 -33.08 46.66 -1.16
CA ALA A 357 -32.31 47.88 -1.35
C ALA A 357 -33.31 49.03 -1.57
N ALA A 358 -33.40 49.93 -0.58
CA ALA A 358 -34.15 51.16 -0.69
C ALA A 358 -33.54 52.00 -1.81
N ALA A 359 -34.37 52.36 -2.79
CA ALA A 359 -34.10 53.46 -3.69
C ALA A 359 -34.39 54.77 -2.94
N ALA A 360 -33.36 55.59 -2.76
CA ALA A 360 -33.41 57.06 -2.68
C ALA A 360 -31.98 57.61 -2.71
#